data_AF-A0A7Y3H6C0-F1
#
_entry.id   AF-A0A7Y3H6C0-F1
#
_cell.length_a   1.000
_cell.length_b   1.000
_cell.length_c   1.000
_cell.angle_alpha   90.00
_cell.angle_beta   90.00
_cell.angle_gamma   90.00
#
_symmetry.space_group_name_H-M   'P 1'
#
loop_
_entity.id
_entity.type
_entity.pdbx_description
1 polymer ?
#
loop_
_entity_poly.entity_id
_entity_poly.type
_entity_poly.pdbx_seq_one_letter_code
_entity_poly.pdbx_strand_id
1 'polypeptide(L)'
;MNLNSFKTLALFIFSLFLIPNANSQCGGLHIAGVFDGPLTGGVPKGAQVCAHADIADLSIYGLGFANNGGGSDGIEFTFPAISVTAGECFTVATETTNFTSFFGCAPDFIDTDAAINGDDAVELFCSGIVEDLFGDINTDGTGQPWEYLDSWTAATDAMAEPVFNIANWSFGGPNAWDGETSNATAAVPYPNMVCSACSIDMITAGTQTTCDPNNNTYSQEITVTYTDPPSTGNLSINGQTYPISGSPQVINLTGLTSDGNPVTVDAFFDANSVCGLVVNDLFTAPASCVAAAPVCEISGVFASNYACNDDNTVNLDICFNYANQLSGNVSIEIDNVLYGTFPYPSTSPGCISVTNIIRPASGSINITVYDAAASAGGAVFLSEFHYDNTGTDTGEFIEVSGVAGTNLTGYSVVLYNGNGGTSYGVFPLSGNITDGGNGCGTFLINLPPNGLQNGSPDGVALVDASGSVVEFLSYEGAFTATNGPAAGMMSVDIDAEEVSSSPIGSSVSLMDSGWEFSSTNTAGMYNPDLSCLTPCVG
;
A
#
# COMPACT_ATOMS: atom_id res chain seq x y z
N MET A 1 28.08 -22.38 -40.81
CA MET A 1 28.84 -23.06 -39.73
C MET A 1 29.96 -22.13 -39.28
N ASN A 2 29.92 -21.75 -38.00
CA ASN A 2 30.98 -21.17 -37.13
C ASN A 2 31.78 -19.95 -37.59
N LEU A 3 32.34 -19.11 -36.73
CA LEU A 3 32.14 -18.56 -35.37
C LEU A 3 33.39 -17.65 -35.18
N ASN A 4 33.28 -16.53 -34.44
CA ASN A 4 34.32 -15.73 -33.74
C ASN A 4 34.12 -14.22 -34.01
N SER A 5 33.36 -13.47 -33.20
CA SER A 5 33.55 -13.08 -31.78
C SER A 5 34.80 -12.21 -31.55
N PHE A 6 34.59 -10.89 -31.46
CA PHE A 6 35.38 -10.00 -30.62
C PHE A 6 34.43 -9.07 -29.86
N LYS A 7 34.61 -9.10 -28.53
CA LYS A 7 33.82 -8.45 -27.49
C LYS A 7 34.08 -6.94 -27.46
N THR A 8 33.02 -6.14 -27.40
CA THR A 8 33.04 -4.80 -26.80
C THR A 8 32.06 -4.84 -25.62
N LEU A 9 32.60 -4.79 -24.41
CA LEU A 9 31.87 -4.83 -23.14
C LEU A 9 31.30 -3.43 -22.88
N ALA A 10 30.01 -3.23 -23.18
CA ALA A 10 29.27 -2.06 -22.74
C ALA A 10 28.65 -2.37 -21.37
N LEU A 11 29.06 -1.60 -20.36
CA LEU A 11 28.64 -1.72 -18.98
C LEU A 11 27.20 -1.19 -18.87
N PHE A 12 26.20 -2.07 -18.88
CA PHE A 12 24.82 -1.74 -18.54
C PHE A 12 24.70 -1.66 -17.02
N ILE A 13 24.47 -0.47 -16.48
CA ILE A 13 24.01 -0.28 -15.11
C ILE A 13 22.49 -0.48 -15.15
N PHE A 14 22.07 -1.71 -14.87
CA PHE A 14 20.68 -2.07 -14.66
C PHE A 14 20.31 -1.61 -13.25
N SER A 15 19.55 -0.51 -13.11
CA SER A 15 18.94 -0.17 -11.82
C SER A 15 17.75 -1.10 -11.62
N LEU A 16 18.05 -2.29 -11.14
CA LEU A 16 17.09 -3.30 -10.72
C LEU A 16 16.36 -2.75 -9.49
N PHE A 17 15.14 -2.24 -9.64
CA PHE A 17 14.23 -2.09 -8.50
C PHE A 17 13.83 -3.49 -8.07
N LEU A 18 14.65 -4.07 -7.19
CA LEU A 18 14.30 -5.24 -6.41
C LEU A 18 13.10 -4.84 -5.55
N ILE A 19 11.94 -5.44 -5.81
CA ILE A 19 11.03 -5.72 -4.69
C ILE A 19 11.90 -6.54 -3.74
N PRO A 20 12.22 -6.07 -2.52
CA PRO A 20 12.86 -6.96 -1.58
C PRO A 20 11.91 -8.14 -1.43
N ASN A 21 12.34 -9.33 -1.84
CA ASN A 21 11.68 -10.53 -1.37
C ASN A 21 11.58 -10.37 0.15
N ALA A 22 10.47 -10.77 0.79
CA ALA A 22 10.40 -10.75 2.26
C ALA A 22 11.63 -11.44 2.90
N ASN A 23 12.22 -12.40 2.18
CA ASN A 23 13.48 -13.08 2.54
C ASN A 23 14.78 -12.30 2.29
N SER A 24 14.76 -11.16 1.60
CA SER A 24 15.97 -10.38 1.28
C SER A 24 16.44 -9.46 2.41
N GLN A 25 15.62 -9.32 3.45
CA GLN A 25 15.93 -8.57 4.67
C GLN A 25 16.35 -9.47 5.83
N CYS A 26 16.08 -10.78 5.76
CA CYS A 26 16.57 -11.77 6.73
C CYS A 26 18.11 -11.80 6.75
N GLY A 27 18.68 -12.03 7.93
CA GLY A 27 20.09 -11.85 8.26
C GLY A 27 20.42 -10.44 8.77
N GLY A 28 19.40 -9.59 8.92
CA GLY A 28 19.54 -8.19 9.31
C GLY A 28 19.43 -7.94 10.81
N LEU A 29 18.95 -8.91 11.60
CA LEU A 29 18.68 -8.76 13.03
C LEU A 29 19.28 -9.94 13.81
N HIS A 30 19.80 -9.69 15.01
CA HIS A 30 20.32 -10.75 15.88
C HIS A 30 19.91 -10.51 17.33
N ILE A 31 19.94 -11.56 18.14
CA ILE A 31 19.76 -11.50 19.59
C ILE A 31 21.06 -10.95 20.19
N ALA A 32 21.01 -9.72 20.70
CA ALA A 32 22.15 -9.07 21.32
C ALA A 32 22.35 -9.51 22.77
N GLY A 33 21.28 -9.90 23.46
CA GLY A 33 21.36 -10.42 24.81
C GLY A 33 20.02 -10.89 25.36
N VAL A 34 20.09 -11.67 26.43
CA VAL A 34 18.95 -12.25 27.15
C VAL A 34 19.22 -12.05 28.64
N PHE A 35 18.20 -11.70 29.41
CA PHE A 35 18.35 -11.37 30.82
C PHE A 35 17.17 -11.85 31.66
N ASP A 36 17.48 -12.20 32.90
CA ASP A 36 16.55 -12.67 33.93
C ASP A 36 16.94 -12.02 35.27
N GLY A 37 16.02 -11.25 35.86
CA GLY A 37 16.34 -10.37 36.98
C GLY A 37 15.96 -10.93 38.35
N PRO A 38 16.66 -10.56 39.44
CA PRO A 38 16.42 -11.13 40.78
C PRO A 38 15.36 -10.41 41.61
N LEU A 39 14.69 -9.39 41.06
CA LEU A 39 13.70 -8.63 41.84
C LEU A 39 12.49 -9.49 42.17
N THR A 40 11.65 -9.06 43.11
CA THR A 40 10.45 -9.81 43.50
C THR A 40 9.57 -10.09 42.28
N GLY A 41 9.46 -11.37 41.89
CA GLY A 41 8.80 -11.80 40.65
C GLY A 41 9.74 -12.21 39.51
N GLY A 42 11.06 -12.19 39.72
CA GLY A 42 12.07 -12.58 38.74
C GLY A 42 12.33 -11.53 37.66
N VAL A 43 12.08 -10.24 37.90
CA VAL A 43 12.13 -9.17 36.88
C VAL A 43 13.36 -8.26 37.04
N PRO A 44 13.79 -7.54 35.98
CA PRO A 44 13.30 -7.59 34.59
C PRO A 44 13.69 -8.88 33.86
N LYS A 45 12.81 -9.34 32.96
CA LYS A 45 13.02 -10.50 32.08
C LYS A 45 12.82 -10.09 30.64
N GLY A 46 13.63 -10.63 29.74
CA GLY A 46 13.44 -10.43 28.31
C GLY A 46 14.71 -10.58 27.48
N ALA A 47 14.65 -10.03 26.28
CA ALA A 47 15.73 -10.07 25.31
C ALA A 47 15.96 -8.70 24.67
N GLN A 48 17.21 -8.42 24.32
CA GLN A 48 17.60 -7.33 23.45
C GLN A 48 17.97 -7.88 22.09
N VAL A 49 17.50 -7.25 21.02
CA VAL A 49 17.87 -7.53 19.64
C VAL A 49 18.54 -6.30 19.02
N CYS A 50 19.42 -6.48 18.06
CA CYS A 50 20.08 -5.38 17.36
C CYS A 50 20.15 -5.63 15.85
N ALA A 51 19.94 -4.57 15.07
CA ALA A 51 20.03 -4.62 13.62
C ALA A 51 21.50 -4.51 13.18
N HIS A 52 21.94 -5.42 12.30
CA HIS A 52 23.26 -5.34 11.66
C HIS A 52 23.19 -4.78 10.22
N ALA A 53 21.98 -4.62 9.69
CA ALA A 53 21.71 -4.00 8.39
C ALA A 53 20.40 -3.20 8.45
N ASP A 54 20.17 -2.35 7.45
CA ASP A 54 18.88 -1.66 7.30
C ASP A 54 17.78 -2.68 6.99
N ILE A 55 16.68 -2.64 7.73
CA ILE A 55 15.50 -3.50 7.60
C ILE A 55 14.34 -2.58 7.21
N ALA A 56 13.71 -2.78 6.05
CA ALA A 56 12.61 -1.88 5.67
C ALA A 56 11.27 -2.24 6.33
N ASP A 57 11.09 -3.49 6.77
CA ASP A 57 9.90 -3.94 7.48
C ASP A 57 10.30 -4.93 8.58
N LEU A 58 10.29 -4.48 9.83
CA LEU A 58 10.63 -5.30 11.00
C LEU A 58 9.55 -6.35 11.30
N SER A 59 8.32 -6.21 10.80
CA SER A 59 7.24 -7.15 11.10
C SER A 59 7.41 -8.55 10.53
N ILE A 60 8.39 -8.73 9.63
CA ILE A 60 8.79 -10.06 9.17
C ILE A 60 9.55 -10.85 10.25
N TYR A 61 10.01 -10.17 11.32
CA TYR A 61 10.73 -10.77 12.43
C TYR A 61 9.81 -11.07 13.61
N GLY A 62 10.21 -12.04 14.43
CA GLY A 62 9.56 -12.32 15.71
C GLY A 62 10.46 -13.09 16.67
N LEU A 63 10.11 -13.09 17.96
CA LEU A 63 10.79 -13.85 19.00
C LEU A 63 9.94 -15.04 19.45
N GLY A 64 10.61 -16.14 19.81
CA GLY A 64 10.06 -17.25 20.57
C GLY A 64 10.89 -17.53 21.81
N PHE A 65 10.26 -17.97 22.88
CA PHE A 65 10.83 -18.22 24.20
C PHE A 65 10.61 -19.70 24.55
N ALA A 66 11.60 -20.53 24.30
CA ALA A 66 11.49 -21.98 24.49
C ALA A 66 11.67 -22.35 25.97
N ASN A 67 10.56 -22.43 26.70
CA ASN A 67 10.58 -22.64 28.14
C ASN A 67 11.01 -24.06 28.56
N ASN A 68 11.98 -24.12 29.48
CA ASN A 68 12.37 -25.30 30.25
C ASN A 68 12.69 -26.53 29.37
N GLY A 69 13.30 -26.30 28.21
CA GLY A 69 13.66 -27.35 27.26
C GLY A 69 12.48 -28.03 26.56
N GLY A 70 11.32 -27.38 26.47
CA GLY A 70 10.10 -27.91 25.84
C GLY A 70 10.15 -28.03 24.32
N GLY A 71 11.15 -27.43 23.67
CA GLY A 71 11.21 -27.21 22.23
C GLY A 71 10.68 -25.82 21.86
N SER A 72 10.65 -25.54 20.55
CA SER A 72 10.10 -24.30 20.00
C SER A 72 8.57 -24.32 20.01
N ASP A 73 7.95 -23.27 20.54
CA ASP A 73 6.52 -22.98 20.39
C ASP A 73 6.24 -22.06 19.18
N GLY A 74 7.29 -21.68 18.44
CA GLY A 74 7.24 -20.79 17.29
C GLY A 74 7.39 -19.32 17.66
N ILE A 75 6.84 -18.43 16.83
CA ILE A 75 6.83 -16.99 17.08
C ILE A 75 5.75 -16.68 18.11
N GLU A 76 6.14 -16.04 19.21
CA GLU A 76 5.27 -15.60 20.30
C GLU A 76 5.12 -14.08 20.32
N PHE A 77 6.21 -13.35 20.05
CA PHE A 77 6.19 -11.90 19.82
C PHE A 77 6.50 -11.57 18.37
N THR A 78 5.65 -10.80 17.69
CA THR A 78 5.91 -10.27 16.34
C THR A 78 6.22 -8.78 16.42
N PHE A 79 7.31 -8.36 15.79
CA PHE A 79 7.68 -6.94 15.77
C PHE A 79 6.70 -6.11 14.92
N PRO A 80 6.59 -4.79 15.15
CA PRO A 80 5.71 -3.93 14.35
C PRO A 80 6.24 -3.68 12.93
N ALA A 81 5.34 -3.28 12.02
CA ALA A 81 5.68 -2.98 10.63
C ALA A 81 6.36 -1.61 10.49
N ILE A 82 7.64 -1.55 10.84
CA ILE A 82 8.46 -0.34 10.81
C ILE A 82 9.80 -0.59 10.11
N SER A 83 10.38 0.46 9.54
CA SER A 83 11.78 0.39 9.08
C SER A 83 12.74 0.64 10.23
N VAL A 84 13.88 -0.05 10.19
CA VAL A 84 14.98 0.03 11.16
C VAL A 84 16.29 0.24 10.41
N THR A 85 17.17 1.07 10.96
CA THR A 85 18.51 1.32 10.42
C THR A 85 19.56 0.44 11.10
N ALA A 86 20.63 0.13 10.37
CA ALA A 86 21.74 -0.67 10.89
C ALA A 86 22.32 -0.05 12.18
N GLY A 87 22.43 -0.85 13.23
CA GLY A 87 22.96 -0.48 14.54
C GLY A 87 21.91 -0.12 15.59
N GLU A 88 20.63 0.01 15.21
CA GLU A 88 19.55 0.19 16.17
C GLU A 88 19.28 -1.10 16.96
N CYS A 89 18.87 -0.96 18.21
CA CYS A 89 18.59 -2.08 19.10
C CYS A 89 17.27 -1.86 19.82
N PHE A 90 16.62 -2.98 20.15
CA PHE A 90 15.32 -3.00 20.80
C PHE A 90 15.30 -4.02 21.92
N THR A 91 14.45 -3.77 22.90
CA THR A 91 14.23 -4.62 24.06
C THR A 91 12.79 -5.07 24.12
N VAL A 92 12.59 -6.38 24.22
CA VAL A 92 11.28 -6.99 24.50
C VAL A 92 11.35 -7.49 25.94
N ALA A 93 10.50 -6.95 26.80
CA ALA A 93 10.50 -7.26 28.23
C ALA A 93 9.11 -7.61 28.75
N THR A 94 9.06 -8.28 29.90
CA THR A 94 7.78 -8.67 30.53
C THR A 94 7.01 -7.52 31.17
N GLU A 95 7.70 -6.46 31.60
CA GLU A 95 7.10 -5.32 32.27
C GLU A 95 7.98 -4.06 32.23
N THR A 96 7.37 -2.89 32.42
CA THR A 96 8.06 -1.60 32.33
C THR A 96 8.69 -1.14 33.65
N THR A 97 8.05 -1.41 34.79
CA THR A 97 8.34 -0.68 36.04
C THR A 97 9.70 -1.05 36.63
N ASN A 98 9.95 -2.35 36.80
CA ASN A 98 11.20 -2.85 37.36
C ASN A 98 12.32 -2.84 36.31
N PHE A 99 12.00 -3.06 35.03
CA PHE A 99 12.92 -2.82 33.92
C PHE A 99 13.47 -1.39 33.95
N THR A 100 12.59 -0.39 34.02
CA THR A 100 12.99 1.02 34.11
C THR A 100 13.78 1.29 35.39
N SER A 101 13.37 0.71 36.52
CA SER A 101 14.11 0.87 37.78
C SER A 101 15.53 0.29 37.70
N PHE A 102 15.72 -0.83 37.00
CA PHE A 102 17.00 -1.55 36.98
C PHE A 102 17.95 -1.02 35.89
N PHE A 103 17.45 -0.87 34.66
CA PHE A 103 18.24 -0.42 33.51
C PHE A 103 18.26 1.11 33.33
N GLY A 104 17.34 1.83 33.96
CA GLY A 104 17.27 3.30 33.91
C GLY A 104 16.50 3.85 32.71
N CYS A 105 15.82 3.01 31.93
CA CYS A 105 15.02 3.36 30.76
C CYS A 105 13.87 2.37 30.57
N ALA A 106 12.80 2.77 29.87
CA ALA A 106 11.71 1.86 29.53
C ALA A 106 12.15 0.86 28.44
N PRO A 107 11.60 -0.36 28.44
CA PRO A 107 11.79 -1.28 27.32
C PRO A 107 11.00 -0.80 26.09
N ASP A 108 11.43 -1.22 24.91
CA ASP A 108 10.80 -0.85 23.63
C ASP A 108 9.44 -1.52 23.44
N PHE A 109 9.36 -2.80 23.82
CA PHE A 109 8.18 -3.62 23.65
C PHE A 109 7.90 -4.39 24.94
N ILE A 110 6.61 -4.54 25.25
CA ILE A 110 6.13 -5.36 26.37
C ILE A 110 5.43 -6.59 25.83
N ASP A 111 5.92 -7.76 26.23
CA ASP A 111 5.30 -9.04 25.93
C ASP A 111 5.40 -9.99 27.14
N THR A 112 4.27 -10.58 27.53
CA THR A 112 4.23 -11.47 28.70
C THR A 112 4.86 -12.83 28.44
N ASP A 113 5.00 -13.25 27.19
CA ASP A 113 5.61 -14.53 26.80
C ASP A 113 7.14 -14.48 26.95
N ALA A 114 7.74 -13.28 27.07
CA ALA A 114 9.14 -13.08 27.44
C ALA A 114 9.47 -13.48 28.90
N ALA A 115 8.61 -14.25 29.58
CA ALA A 115 8.70 -14.66 30.98
C ALA A 115 9.68 -15.81 31.24
N ILE A 116 10.88 -15.69 30.68
CA ILE A 116 11.99 -16.62 30.88
C ILE A 116 12.54 -16.60 32.32
N ASN A 117 13.03 -17.73 32.83
CA ASN A 117 13.49 -17.91 34.21
C ASN A 117 14.97 -18.30 34.33
N GLY A 118 15.78 -17.86 33.35
CA GLY A 118 17.24 -17.91 33.44
C GLY A 118 17.88 -19.20 32.95
N ASP A 119 17.07 -20.12 32.46
CA ASP A 119 17.46 -21.43 31.94
C ASP A 119 16.71 -21.78 30.64
N ASP A 120 16.12 -20.79 29.99
CA ASP A 120 15.34 -20.93 28.76
C ASP A 120 16.13 -20.50 27.53
N ALA A 121 15.80 -21.10 26.39
CA ALA A 121 16.35 -20.69 25.10
C ALA A 121 15.47 -19.60 24.47
N VAL A 122 16.07 -18.75 23.64
CA VAL A 122 15.38 -17.69 22.90
C VAL A 122 15.69 -17.82 21.42
N GLU A 123 14.64 -17.81 20.61
CA GLU A 123 14.68 -17.92 19.15
C GLU A 123 14.31 -16.59 18.51
N LEU A 124 15.08 -16.15 17.52
CA LEU A 124 14.70 -15.09 16.62
C LEU A 124 14.30 -15.70 15.28
N PHE A 125 13.14 -15.31 14.76
CA PHE A 125 12.62 -15.75 13.48
C PHE A 125 12.64 -14.63 12.46
N CYS A 126 12.84 -14.96 11.19
CA CYS A 126 12.52 -14.11 10.05
C CYS A 126 11.69 -14.89 9.04
N SER A 127 10.54 -14.33 8.65
CA SER A 127 9.57 -14.97 7.76
C SER A 127 9.18 -16.40 8.20
N GLY A 128 9.11 -16.63 9.52
CA GLY A 128 8.74 -17.92 10.11
C GLY A 128 9.86 -18.97 10.19
N ILE A 129 11.10 -18.62 9.85
CA ILE A 129 12.27 -19.51 9.97
C ILE A 129 13.21 -18.96 11.05
N VAL A 130 13.77 -19.84 11.89
CA VAL A 130 14.78 -19.46 12.89
C VAL A 130 16.00 -18.88 12.19
N GLU A 131 16.33 -17.65 12.58
CA GLU A 131 17.45 -16.85 12.10
C GLU A 131 18.59 -16.82 13.13
N ASP A 132 18.27 -16.68 14.41
CA ASP A 132 19.23 -16.64 15.51
C ASP A 132 18.72 -17.45 16.71
N LEU A 133 19.64 -18.04 17.47
CA LEU A 133 19.30 -18.90 18.59
C LEU A 133 20.27 -18.74 19.76
N PHE A 134 19.71 -18.40 20.92
CA PHE A 134 20.37 -18.52 22.21
C PHE A 134 19.85 -19.75 22.96
N GLY A 135 20.74 -20.57 23.51
CA GLY A 135 20.39 -21.77 24.28
C GLY A 135 20.00 -22.98 23.42
N ASP A 136 19.78 -24.13 24.07
CA ASP A 136 19.25 -25.34 23.41
C ASP A 136 17.76 -25.48 23.73
N ILE A 137 16.91 -25.29 22.73
CA ILE A 137 15.45 -25.32 22.88
C ILE A 137 14.91 -26.64 23.47
N ASN A 138 15.65 -27.75 23.38
CA ASN A 138 15.21 -29.06 23.88
C ASN A 138 15.84 -29.44 25.23
N THR A 139 16.59 -28.53 25.86
CA THR A 139 17.31 -28.79 27.10
C THR A 139 16.97 -27.71 28.12
N ASP A 140 16.54 -28.13 29.31
CA ASP A 140 16.47 -27.26 30.49
C ASP A 140 17.89 -26.77 30.84
N GLY A 141 18.07 -25.45 30.84
CA GLY A 141 19.34 -24.77 31.04
C GLY A 141 19.88 -24.81 32.46
N THR A 142 19.10 -25.26 33.45
CA THR A 142 19.54 -25.32 34.85
C THR A 142 20.83 -26.15 34.98
N GLY A 143 21.90 -25.52 35.50
CA GLY A 143 23.22 -26.12 35.63
C GLY A 143 24.00 -26.31 34.32
N GLN A 144 23.46 -25.85 33.19
CA GLN A 144 24.18 -25.84 31.92
C GLN A 144 25.16 -24.66 31.84
N PRO A 145 26.19 -24.73 30.99
CA PRO A 145 27.13 -23.63 30.81
C PRO A 145 26.52 -22.32 30.30
N TRP A 146 25.26 -22.35 29.83
CA TRP A 146 24.52 -21.20 29.31
C TRP A 146 23.44 -20.67 30.27
N GLU A 147 23.37 -21.20 31.50
CA GLU A 147 22.48 -20.71 32.56
C GLU A 147 22.77 -19.23 32.90
N TYR A 148 21.70 -18.45 32.98
CA TYR A 148 21.70 -17.00 33.24
C TYR A 148 20.65 -16.59 34.28
N LEU A 149 20.24 -17.51 35.17
CA LEU A 149 19.38 -17.25 36.33
C LEU A 149 19.86 -16.03 37.10
N ASP A 150 18.96 -15.07 37.34
CA ASP A 150 19.26 -13.83 38.08
C ASP A 150 20.51 -13.12 37.53
N SER A 151 20.62 -13.08 36.19
CA SER A 151 21.79 -12.68 35.43
C SER A 151 21.44 -12.36 33.97
N TRP A 152 22.45 -12.41 33.11
CA TRP A 152 22.37 -12.07 31.69
C TRP A 152 23.33 -12.89 30.85
N THR A 153 23.02 -12.93 29.55
CA THR A 153 23.93 -13.30 28.47
C THR A 153 23.96 -12.22 27.39
N ALA A 154 25.10 -12.06 26.71
CA ALA A 154 25.26 -11.10 25.63
C ALA A 154 26.06 -11.72 24.48
N ALA A 155 25.58 -11.52 23.26
CA ALA A 155 26.29 -11.92 22.05
C ALA A 155 27.60 -11.12 21.92
N THR A 156 28.62 -11.76 21.34
CA THR A 156 29.98 -11.21 21.23
C THR A 156 30.44 -10.99 19.78
N ASP A 157 29.70 -11.55 18.83
CA ASP A 157 29.96 -11.49 17.38
C ASP A 157 29.02 -10.50 16.66
N ALA A 158 27.89 -10.15 17.29
CA ALA A 158 26.84 -9.29 16.74
C ALA A 158 26.27 -9.80 15.40
N MET A 159 26.14 -11.13 15.29
CA MET A 159 25.69 -11.86 14.11
C MET A 159 24.61 -12.86 14.49
N ALA A 160 23.66 -13.08 13.58
CA ALA A 160 22.65 -14.13 13.75
C ALA A 160 23.23 -15.50 13.39
N GLU A 161 23.02 -16.50 14.25
CA GLU A 161 23.33 -17.90 13.97
C GLU A 161 22.16 -18.82 14.39
N PRO A 162 21.50 -19.54 13.46
CA PRO A 162 20.30 -20.32 13.75
C PRO A 162 20.59 -21.62 14.53
N VAL A 163 21.86 -21.83 14.89
CA VAL A 163 22.33 -22.97 15.68
C VAL A 163 23.13 -22.43 16.85
N PHE A 164 22.68 -22.73 18.06
CA PHE A 164 23.32 -22.22 19.26
C PHE A 164 24.78 -22.66 19.36
N ASN A 165 25.66 -21.67 19.41
CA ASN A 165 27.08 -21.85 19.64
C ASN A 165 27.52 -21.00 20.83
N ILE A 166 27.72 -21.67 21.97
CA ILE A 166 28.12 -21.02 23.22
C ILE A 166 29.36 -20.13 23.11
N ALA A 167 30.26 -20.37 22.15
CA ALA A 167 31.45 -19.55 21.97
C ALA A 167 31.15 -18.12 21.49
N ASN A 168 29.96 -17.86 20.95
CA ASN A 168 29.53 -16.55 20.50
C ASN A 168 28.92 -15.71 21.63
N TRP A 169 28.82 -16.26 22.84
CA TRP A 169 28.12 -15.64 23.96
C TRP A 169 29.05 -15.37 25.14
N SER A 170 28.76 -14.29 25.84
CA SER A 170 29.31 -13.94 27.14
C SER A 170 28.22 -14.02 28.20
N PHE A 171 28.61 -14.30 29.44
CA PHE A 171 27.66 -14.62 30.51
C PHE A 171 28.03 -13.86 31.78
N GLY A 172 27.02 -13.33 32.47
CA GLY A 172 27.17 -12.84 33.85
C GLY A 172 27.39 -13.98 34.85
N GLY A 173 26.87 -15.16 34.54
CA GLY A 173 26.85 -16.35 35.39
C GLY A 173 25.69 -16.34 36.39
N PRO A 174 25.23 -17.49 36.91
CA PRO A 174 24.04 -17.55 37.75
C PRO A 174 24.16 -16.70 39.03
N ASN A 175 23.08 -16.00 39.38
CA ASN A 175 22.94 -15.12 40.54
C ASN A 175 23.90 -13.90 40.52
N ALA A 176 24.34 -13.47 39.34
CA ALA A 176 25.25 -12.32 39.23
C ALA A 176 24.61 -11.00 39.69
N TRP A 177 23.28 -10.91 39.69
CA TRP A 177 22.54 -9.74 40.13
C TRP A 177 21.96 -9.86 41.55
N ASP A 178 22.28 -10.93 42.30
CA ASP A 178 21.77 -11.11 43.66
C ASP A 178 22.10 -9.93 44.59
N GLY A 179 21.05 -9.26 45.06
CA GLY A 179 21.17 -8.09 45.93
C GLY A 179 21.51 -6.78 45.20
N GLU A 180 21.57 -6.80 43.88
CA GLU A 180 21.73 -5.61 43.04
C GLU A 180 20.39 -4.90 42.81
N THR A 181 20.43 -3.58 42.70
CA THR A 181 19.22 -2.76 42.46
C THR A 181 19.28 -1.97 41.15
N SER A 182 20.41 -2.01 40.44
CA SER A 182 20.58 -1.33 39.16
C SER A 182 21.72 -1.97 38.36
N ASN A 183 21.53 -2.09 37.04
CA ASN A 183 22.57 -2.55 36.12
C ASN A 183 23.81 -1.65 36.16
N ALA A 184 23.64 -0.33 36.28
CA ALA A 184 24.75 0.63 36.23
C ALA A 184 25.74 0.49 37.40
N THR A 185 25.29 -0.04 38.54
CA THR A 185 26.11 -0.22 39.75
C THR A 185 26.39 -1.68 40.08
N ALA A 186 25.83 -2.62 39.31
CA ALA A 186 26.00 -4.06 39.56
C ALA A 186 27.46 -4.47 39.47
N ALA A 187 27.86 -5.45 40.28
CA ALA A 187 29.23 -5.99 40.24
C ALA A 187 29.57 -6.62 38.88
N VAL A 188 28.57 -7.20 38.21
CA VAL A 188 28.67 -7.79 36.87
C VAL A 188 27.54 -7.22 36.00
N PRO A 189 27.73 -6.02 35.43
CA PRO A 189 26.68 -5.34 34.67
C PRO A 189 26.49 -6.01 33.31
N TYR A 190 25.24 -6.04 32.81
CA TYR A 190 24.96 -6.34 31.42
C TYR A 190 25.60 -5.25 30.53
N PRO A 191 26.53 -5.63 29.62
CA PRO A 191 27.54 -4.71 29.10
C PRO A 191 27.03 -3.77 28.00
N ASN A 192 25.95 -4.12 27.29
CA ASN A 192 25.52 -3.44 26.05
C ASN A 192 24.02 -3.10 26.04
N MET A 193 23.44 -2.73 27.19
CA MET A 193 22.07 -2.23 27.18
C MET A 193 21.97 -0.97 26.33
N VAL A 194 21.17 -1.05 25.26
CA VAL A 194 20.80 0.09 24.44
C VAL A 194 19.34 0.37 24.76
N CYS A 195 19.12 1.51 25.40
CA CYS A 195 17.78 2.05 25.59
C CYS A 195 17.39 2.80 24.31
N SER A 196 16.17 2.59 23.79
CA SER A 196 15.65 3.55 22.81
C SER A 196 15.68 4.95 23.38
N ALA A 197 16.17 5.88 22.57
CA ALA A 197 16.40 7.24 23.01
C ALA A 197 15.10 8.01 23.29
N CYS A 198 13.93 7.49 22.87
CA CYS A 198 12.63 8.16 22.94
C CYS A 198 11.47 7.17 23.14
N SER A 199 10.32 7.67 23.59
CA SER A 199 9.04 6.94 23.61
C SER A 199 7.86 7.87 23.34
N ILE A 200 6.81 7.38 22.67
CA ILE A 200 5.48 7.98 22.72
C ILE A 200 4.66 7.20 23.75
N ASP A 201 4.38 7.83 24.88
CA ASP A 201 3.82 7.18 26.06
C ASP A 201 2.28 7.09 26.01
N MET A 202 1.63 8.07 25.38
CA MET A 202 0.17 8.15 25.34
C MET A 202 -0.34 9.04 24.21
N ILE A 203 -1.45 8.64 23.58
CA ILE A 203 -2.21 9.46 22.62
C ILE A 203 -3.65 9.55 23.11
N THR A 204 -4.20 10.77 23.17
CA THR A 204 -5.59 11.01 23.55
C THR A 204 -6.29 11.92 22.56
N ALA A 205 -7.53 11.60 22.20
CA ALA A 205 -8.36 12.48 21.36
C ALA A 205 -8.92 13.64 22.18
N GLY A 206 -8.86 14.84 21.60
CA GLY A 206 -9.44 16.07 22.12
C GLY A 206 -10.68 16.51 21.33
N THR A 207 -10.80 17.82 21.13
CA THR A 207 -11.94 18.43 20.43
C THR A 207 -12.02 18.01 18.95
N GLN A 208 -13.21 17.63 18.50
CA GLN A 208 -13.50 17.30 17.11
C GLN A 208 -14.42 18.35 16.48
N THR A 209 -14.15 18.76 15.24
CA THR A 209 -15.07 19.62 14.48
C THR A 209 -16.17 18.78 13.84
N THR A 210 -17.32 19.39 13.53
CA THR A 210 -18.30 18.75 12.65
C THR A 210 -17.74 18.61 11.23
N CYS A 211 -18.31 17.69 10.44
CA CYS A 211 -18.05 17.60 9.00
C CYS A 211 -18.36 18.94 8.29
N ASP A 212 -17.48 19.35 7.39
CA ASP A 212 -17.63 20.50 6.50
C ASP A 212 -18.45 20.08 5.25
N PRO A 213 -19.63 20.67 5.04
CA PRO A 213 -20.53 20.30 3.95
C PRO A 213 -20.01 20.68 2.56
N ASN A 214 -18.88 21.40 2.44
CA ASN A 214 -18.33 21.77 1.14
C ASN A 214 -17.36 20.72 0.59
N ASN A 215 -16.65 20.00 1.46
CA ASN A 215 -15.56 19.10 1.06
C ASN A 215 -15.59 17.75 1.80
N ASN A 216 -16.60 17.50 2.62
CA ASN A 216 -16.73 16.28 3.43
C ASN A 216 -15.56 16.03 4.41
N THR A 217 -14.85 17.07 4.83
CA THR A 217 -13.71 16.93 5.75
C THR A 217 -14.00 17.45 7.16
N TYR A 218 -13.18 17.07 8.14
CA TYR A 218 -13.21 17.58 9.51
C TYR A 218 -11.78 17.71 10.07
N SER A 219 -11.67 18.24 11.29
CA SER A 219 -10.43 18.30 12.05
C SER A 219 -10.59 17.60 13.40
N GLN A 220 -9.50 17.01 13.88
CA GLN A 220 -9.42 16.33 15.17
C GLN A 220 -8.21 16.84 15.95
N GLU A 221 -8.46 17.35 17.15
CA GLU A 221 -7.40 17.64 18.12
C GLU A 221 -6.92 16.34 18.78
N ILE A 222 -5.61 16.18 18.93
CA ILE A 222 -4.97 15.04 19.58
C ILE A 222 -3.89 15.56 20.53
N THR A 223 -3.80 14.97 21.73
CA THR A 223 -2.71 15.23 22.67
C THR A 223 -1.79 14.02 22.74
N VAL A 224 -0.52 14.22 22.42
CA VAL A 224 0.52 13.19 22.44
C VAL A 224 1.46 13.46 23.61
N THR A 225 1.65 12.47 24.48
CA THR A 225 2.64 12.49 25.57
C THR A 225 3.79 11.60 25.18
N TYR A 226 5.00 12.11 25.28
CA TYR A 226 6.25 11.42 24.95
C TYR A 226 7.37 11.75 25.95
N THR A 227 8.38 10.88 26.00
CA THR A 227 9.59 11.03 26.82
C THR A 227 10.83 11.00 25.92
N ASP A 228 11.80 11.86 26.26
CA ASP A 228 13.11 11.99 25.58
C ASP A 228 13.03 12.06 24.03
N PRO A 229 12.19 12.92 23.43
CA PRO A 229 12.03 12.95 21.97
C PRO A 229 13.34 13.29 21.24
N PRO A 230 13.55 12.81 20.00
CA PRO A 230 14.73 13.12 19.22
C PRO A 230 14.98 14.63 19.08
N SER A 231 16.25 15.06 19.14
CA SER A 231 16.62 16.48 19.01
C SER A 231 16.43 17.07 17.60
N THR A 232 16.14 16.21 16.62
CA THR A 232 15.91 16.53 15.21
C THR A 232 14.69 15.77 14.71
N GLY A 233 14.09 16.22 13.60
CA GLY A 233 12.92 15.56 13.01
C GLY A 233 11.59 16.15 13.47
N ASN A 234 10.51 15.44 13.14
CA ASN A 234 9.12 15.79 13.38
C ASN A 234 8.37 14.61 14.03
N LEU A 235 7.30 14.95 14.74
CA LEU A 235 6.26 14.00 15.12
C LEU A 235 5.33 13.79 13.91
N SER A 236 5.31 12.59 13.36
CA SER A 236 4.38 12.15 12.32
C SER A 236 3.14 11.54 12.97
N ILE A 237 1.94 11.89 12.49
CA ILE A 237 0.67 11.32 12.94
C ILE A 237 -0.21 11.07 11.71
N ASN A 238 -0.50 9.81 11.40
CA ASN A 238 -1.30 9.40 10.22
C ASN A 238 -0.86 10.12 8.92
N GLY A 239 0.46 10.27 8.72
CA GLY A 239 1.06 10.93 7.56
C GLY A 239 1.16 12.46 7.62
N GLN A 240 0.56 13.13 8.62
CA GLN A 240 0.76 14.56 8.86
C GLN A 240 1.95 14.80 9.80
N THR A 241 2.88 15.68 9.42
CA THR A 241 4.12 15.93 10.19
C THR A 241 4.07 17.26 10.96
N TYR A 242 4.55 17.24 12.20
CA TYR A 242 4.56 18.38 13.10
C TYR A 242 5.93 18.55 13.77
N PRO A 243 6.47 19.78 13.88
CA PRO A 243 7.72 20.00 14.61
C PRO A 243 7.61 19.50 16.06
N ILE A 244 8.64 18.79 16.53
CA ILE A 244 8.76 18.37 17.93
C ILE A 244 8.88 19.63 18.78
N SER A 245 8.08 19.71 19.85
CA SER A 245 8.08 20.87 20.74
C SER A 245 8.25 20.47 22.21
N GLY A 246 7.16 20.14 22.90
CA GLY A 246 7.19 19.68 24.28
C GLY A 246 6.04 18.73 24.60
N SER A 247 6.24 17.93 25.64
CA SER A 247 5.30 16.90 26.08
C SER A 247 4.48 17.36 27.31
N PRO A 248 3.15 17.21 27.32
CA PRO A 248 2.30 16.76 26.21
C PRO A 248 2.19 17.79 25.07
N GLN A 249 2.19 17.31 23.83
CA GLN A 249 2.04 18.11 22.61
C GLN A 249 0.61 18.02 22.08
N VAL A 250 -0.06 19.17 21.93
CA VAL A 250 -1.40 19.24 21.31
C VAL A 250 -1.25 19.51 19.81
N ILE A 251 -1.88 18.65 19.01
CA ILE A 251 -1.86 18.65 17.56
C ILE A 251 -3.30 18.77 17.05
N ASN A 252 -3.51 19.49 15.95
CA ASN A 252 -4.79 19.50 15.25
C ASN A 252 -4.61 18.85 13.88
N LEU A 253 -5.08 17.62 13.73
CA LEU A 253 -5.18 16.95 12.44
C LEU A 253 -6.26 17.66 11.62
N THR A 254 -5.98 17.95 10.35
CA THR A 254 -6.91 18.66 9.46
C THR A 254 -7.10 17.90 8.16
N GLY A 255 -8.18 18.20 7.43
CA GLY A 255 -8.47 17.54 6.15
C GLY A 255 -8.80 16.06 6.27
N LEU A 256 -9.30 15.62 7.44
CA LEU A 256 -9.68 14.23 7.66
C LEU A 256 -11.03 13.93 6.99
N THR A 257 -11.18 12.74 6.42
CA THR A 257 -12.40 12.32 5.69
C THR A 257 -13.56 11.99 6.64
N SER A 258 -14.73 12.61 6.43
CA SER A 258 -15.94 12.30 7.22
C SER A 258 -16.71 11.12 6.60
N ASP A 259 -16.57 9.94 7.17
CA ASP A 259 -17.21 8.69 6.70
C ASP A 259 -18.00 7.95 7.80
N GLY A 260 -17.90 8.38 9.06
CA GLY A 260 -18.54 7.74 10.21
C GLY A 260 -17.78 6.54 10.78
N ASN A 261 -16.59 6.24 10.28
CA ASN A 261 -15.81 5.07 10.70
C ASN A 261 -14.91 5.38 11.91
N PRO A 262 -14.52 4.36 12.69
CA PRO A 262 -13.48 4.52 13.70
C PRO A 262 -12.12 4.81 13.04
N VAL A 263 -11.31 5.64 13.70
CA VAL A 263 -10.00 6.09 13.23
C VAL A 263 -8.92 5.58 14.17
N THR A 264 -8.02 4.77 13.63
CA THR A 264 -6.77 4.37 14.28
C THR A 264 -5.74 5.49 14.12
N VAL A 265 -5.00 5.77 15.19
CA VAL A 265 -3.92 6.77 15.18
C VAL A 265 -2.59 6.07 15.35
N ASP A 266 -1.74 6.22 14.34
CA ASP A 266 -0.33 5.84 14.35
C ASP A 266 0.50 7.12 14.43
N ALA A 267 1.28 7.26 15.50
CA ALA A 267 2.20 8.37 15.70
C ALA A 267 3.61 7.87 15.94
N PHE A 268 4.62 8.52 15.36
CA PHE A 268 6.03 8.22 15.56
C PHE A 268 6.92 9.45 15.30
N PHE A 269 8.17 9.42 15.75
CA PHE A 269 9.14 10.45 15.37
C PHE A 269 9.82 10.08 14.05
N ASP A 270 9.83 10.96 13.03
CA ASP A 270 10.41 10.62 11.71
C ASP A 270 11.93 10.39 11.75
N ALA A 271 12.62 10.98 12.72
CA ALA A 271 14.05 10.78 12.96
C ALA A 271 14.36 9.50 13.74
N ASN A 272 13.33 8.86 14.32
CA ASN A 272 13.41 7.55 14.97
C ASN A 272 12.00 6.94 14.99
N SER A 273 11.63 6.25 13.90
CA SER A 273 10.26 5.74 13.69
C SER A 273 9.87 4.61 14.61
N VAL A 274 10.84 4.02 15.32
CA VAL A 274 10.61 3.01 16.36
C VAL A 274 9.92 3.62 17.57
N CYS A 275 10.21 4.90 17.87
CA CYS A 275 9.55 5.65 18.92
C CYS A 275 8.15 6.07 18.50
N GLY A 276 7.28 5.06 18.31
CA GLY A 276 5.91 5.20 17.86
C GLY A 276 4.91 4.53 18.78
N LEU A 277 3.65 4.91 18.64
CA LEU A 277 2.53 4.32 19.34
C LEU A 277 1.32 4.29 18.41
N VAL A 278 0.74 3.10 18.25
CA VAL A 278 -0.52 2.89 17.54
C VAL A 278 -1.65 2.75 18.57
N VAL A 279 -2.67 3.58 18.46
CA VAL A 279 -3.91 3.47 19.22
C VAL A 279 -5.06 3.19 18.26
N ASN A 280 -5.51 1.93 18.26
CA ASN A 280 -6.64 1.49 17.45
C ASN A 280 -7.94 2.18 17.88
N ASP A 281 -8.73 2.61 16.90
CA ASP A 281 -10.06 3.20 17.09
C ASP A 281 -10.10 4.32 18.14
N LEU A 282 -9.05 5.17 18.18
CA LEU A 282 -8.91 6.24 19.19
C LEU A 282 -10.13 7.18 19.21
N PHE A 283 -10.73 7.44 18.06
CA PHE A 283 -11.95 8.24 17.92
C PHE A 283 -12.78 7.78 16.72
N THR A 284 -13.99 8.31 16.56
CA THR A 284 -14.86 8.05 15.40
C THR A 284 -14.98 9.30 14.55
N ALA A 285 -14.82 9.18 13.24
CA ALA A 285 -15.05 10.27 12.30
C ALA A 285 -16.53 10.70 12.32
N PRO A 286 -16.85 11.98 12.08
CA PRO A 286 -18.22 12.38 11.78
C PRO A 286 -18.77 11.61 10.58
N ALA A 287 -20.07 11.29 10.61
CA ALA A 287 -20.75 10.78 9.43
C ALA A 287 -20.66 11.79 8.27
N SER A 288 -20.61 11.29 7.04
CA SER A 288 -20.59 12.13 5.85
C SER A 288 -21.75 13.13 5.87
N CYS A 289 -21.43 14.40 5.62
CA CYS A 289 -22.38 15.51 5.64
C CYS A 289 -22.58 16.18 4.28
N VAL A 290 -21.86 15.72 3.26
CA VAL A 290 -22.20 16.04 1.88
C VAL A 290 -23.36 15.15 1.46
N ALA A 291 -24.36 15.75 0.81
CA ALA A 291 -25.36 14.94 0.13
C ALA A 291 -24.62 14.07 -0.88
N ALA A 292 -24.94 12.77 -0.93
CA ALA A 292 -24.47 11.91 -2.01
C ALA A 292 -24.72 12.66 -3.34
N ALA A 293 -23.66 12.82 -4.15
CA ALA A 293 -23.80 13.43 -5.45
C ALA A 293 -24.93 12.72 -6.20
N PRO A 294 -25.78 13.45 -6.96
CA PRO A 294 -26.81 12.82 -7.77
C PRO A 294 -26.16 11.80 -8.71
N VAL A 295 -26.28 10.52 -8.40
CA VAL A 295 -25.70 9.44 -9.20
C VAL A 295 -26.56 9.27 -10.45
N CYS A 296 -25.94 9.17 -11.63
CA CYS A 296 -26.63 8.72 -12.84
C CYS A 296 -27.13 7.30 -12.61
N GLU A 297 -28.44 7.08 -12.71
CA GLU A 297 -29.01 5.74 -12.58
C GLU A 297 -29.72 5.36 -13.87
N ILE A 298 -29.49 4.13 -14.33
CA ILE A 298 -30.37 3.40 -15.25
C ILE A 298 -30.77 2.12 -14.53
N SER A 299 -32.06 1.82 -14.45
CA SER A 299 -32.53 0.63 -13.72
C SER A 299 -33.82 0.07 -14.30
N GLY A 300 -34.14 -1.16 -13.93
CA GLY A 300 -35.38 -1.82 -14.36
C GLY A 300 -35.42 -1.98 -15.88
N VAL A 301 -34.31 -2.34 -16.51
CA VAL A 301 -34.24 -2.62 -17.94
C VAL A 301 -35.06 -3.88 -18.26
N PHE A 302 -36.01 -3.76 -19.19
CA PHE A 302 -36.75 -4.90 -19.72
C PHE A 302 -37.16 -4.66 -21.19
N ALA A 303 -37.36 -5.75 -21.94
CA ALA A 303 -37.90 -5.68 -23.30
C ALA A 303 -39.43 -5.86 -23.34
N SER A 304 -40.07 -5.15 -24.27
CA SER A 304 -41.50 -5.25 -24.58
C SER A 304 -41.74 -5.17 -26.09
N ASN A 305 -42.99 -5.31 -26.54
CA ASN A 305 -43.40 -5.16 -27.95
C ASN A 305 -42.59 -5.98 -28.98
N TYR A 306 -42.45 -7.27 -28.69
CA TYR A 306 -41.71 -8.23 -29.53
C TYR A 306 -42.36 -8.43 -30.91
N ALA A 307 -41.62 -8.15 -31.98
CA ALA A 307 -42.02 -8.45 -33.36
C ALA A 307 -40.93 -9.26 -34.08
N CYS A 308 -41.26 -10.50 -34.47
CA CYS A 308 -40.34 -11.36 -35.22
C CYS A 308 -40.36 -11.01 -36.71
N ASN A 309 -39.19 -10.94 -37.33
CA ASN A 309 -39.03 -10.74 -38.77
C ASN A 309 -38.79 -12.10 -39.47
N ASP A 310 -39.05 -12.17 -40.78
CA ASP A 310 -38.88 -13.39 -41.59
C ASP A 310 -37.40 -13.76 -41.86
N ASP A 311 -36.45 -12.96 -41.37
CA ASP A 311 -35.01 -13.07 -41.57
C ASP A 311 -34.23 -13.53 -40.32
N ASN A 312 -34.93 -14.13 -39.35
CA ASN A 312 -34.40 -14.53 -38.04
C ASN A 312 -33.97 -13.37 -37.12
N THR A 313 -34.42 -12.15 -37.38
CA THR A 313 -34.25 -11.03 -36.44
C THR A 313 -35.53 -10.73 -35.66
N VAL A 314 -35.41 -9.95 -34.60
CA VAL A 314 -36.52 -9.46 -33.76
C VAL A 314 -36.41 -7.96 -33.56
N ASN A 315 -37.55 -7.28 -33.50
CA ASN A 315 -37.66 -5.89 -33.07
C ASN A 315 -38.29 -5.87 -31.67
N LEU A 316 -37.80 -5.01 -30.79
CA LEU A 316 -38.27 -4.89 -29.40
C LEU A 316 -38.09 -3.48 -28.87
N ASP A 317 -38.94 -3.11 -27.92
CA ASP A 317 -38.85 -1.86 -27.18
C ASP A 317 -38.13 -2.12 -25.85
N ILE A 318 -37.00 -1.47 -25.63
CA ILE A 318 -36.21 -1.57 -24.40
C ILE A 318 -36.63 -0.44 -23.48
N CYS A 319 -37.22 -0.80 -22.35
CA CYS A 319 -37.79 0.10 -21.36
C CYS A 319 -36.93 0.13 -20.10
N PHE A 320 -36.73 1.30 -19.51
CA PHE A 320 -35.92 1.49 -18.32
C PHE A 320 -36.32 2.75 -17.55
N ASN A 321 -36.01 2.78 -16.25
CA ASN A 321 -36.00 3.99 -15.44
C ASN A 321 -34.65 4.66 -15.59
N TYR A 322 -34.61 5.99 -15.47
CA TYR A 322 -33.37 6.74 -15.35
C TYR A 322 -33.49 7.98 -14.46
N ALA A 323 -32.36 8.44 -13.93
CA ALA A 323 -32.19 9.70 -13.19
C ALA A 323 -30.78 10.29 -13.43
N ASN A 324 -30.63 11.61 -13.33
CA ASN A 324 -29.35 12.33 -13.36
C ASN A 324 -28.44 11.97 -14.57
N GLN A 325 -28.97 12.10 -15.80
CA GLN A 325 -28.26 11.69 -17.01
C GLN A 325 -26.93 12.42 -17.19
N LEU A 326 -25.90 11.71 -17.67
CA LEU A 326 -24.59 12.28 -17.98
C LEU A 326 -24.59 12.94 -19.37
N SER A 327 -25.42 12.44 -20.28
CA SER A 327 -25.59 13.02 -21.61
C SER A 327 -27.05 13.02 -22.08
N GLY A 328 -27.26 13.51 -23.31
CA GLY A 328 -28.57 13.45 -23.96
C GLY A 328 -28.95 12.06 -24.47
N ASN A 329 -28.03 11.08 -24.43
CA ASN A 329 -28.19 9.79 -25.12
C ASN A 329 -27.86 8.58 -24.22
N VAL A 330 -28.39 7.42 -24.58
CA VAL A 330 -28.01 6.10 -24.07
C VAL A 330 -27.49 5.22 -25.20
N SER A 331 -26.55 4.34 -24.89
CA SER A 331 -26.15 3.24 -25.75
C SER A 331 -26.80 1.94 -25.27
N ILE A 332 -27.18 1.10 -26.22
CA ILE A 332 -27.87 -0.17 -25.95
C ILE A 332 -27.06 -1.32 -26.53
N GLU A 333 -26.65 -2.22 -25.65
CA GLU A 333 -26.05 -3.49 -25.99
C GLU A 333 -27.03 -4.64 -25.75
N ILE A 334 -26.99 -5.63 -26.65
CA ILE A 334 -27.72 -6.89 -26.48
C ILE A 334 -26.76 -8.03 -26.74
N ASP A 335 -26.59 -8.90 -25.75
CA ASP A 335 -25.58 -9.97 -25.73
C ASP A 335 -24.17 -9.44 -26.09
N ASN A 336 -23.79 -8.31 -25.48
CA ASN A 336 -22.52 -7.59 -25.68
C ASN A 336 -22.28 -7.08 -27.11
N VAL A 337 -23.34 -6.91 -27.90
CA VAL A 337 -23.29 -6.29 -29.22
C VAL A 337 -23.99 -4.94 -29.16
N LEU A 338 -23.28 -3.86 -29.52
CA LEU A 338 -23.85 -2.52 -29.59
C LEU A 338 -24.86 -2.43 -30.74
N TYR A 339 -26.12 -2.17 -30.41
CA TYR A 339 -27.21 -1.96 -31.39
C TYR A 339 -27.44 -0.49 -31.72
N GLY A 340 -26.88 0.42 -30.93
CA GLY A 340 -26.82 1.83 -31.27
C GLY A 340 -26.84 2.75 -30.06
N THR A 341 -26.74 4.04 -30.37
CA THR A 341 -26.85 5.15 -29.44
C THR A 341 -28.11 5.95 -29.77
N PHE A 342 -28.92 6.22 -28.75
CA PHE A 342 -30.28 6.76 -28.88
C PHE A 342 -30.48 7.90 -27.88
N PRO A 343 -31.32 8.91 -28.19
CA PRO A 343 -31.72 9.88 -27.18
C PRO A 343 -32.43 9.21 -26.01
N TYR A 344 -32.24 9.71 -24.79
CA TYR A 344 -33.09 9.29 -23.66
C TYR A 344 -34.58 9.49 -23.99
N PRO A 345 -35.47 8.62 -23.48
CA PRO A 345 -36.90 8.90 -23.51
C PRO A 345 -37.21 10.26 -22.87
N SER A 346 -38.33 10.88 -23.25
CA SER A 346 -38.73 12.18 -22.68
C SER A 346 -39.25 12.10 -21.24
N THR A 347 -39.48 10.88 -20.73
CA THR A 347 -40.01 10.59 -19.40
C THR A 347 -39.39 9.31 -18.85
N SER A 348 -39.21 9.24 -17.53
CA SER A 348 -38.74 8.06 -16.79
C SER A 348 -39.92 7.44 -16.01
N PRO A 349 -40.25 6.13 -16.19
CA PRO A 349 -39.69 5.21 -17.19
C PRO A 349 -40.08 5.57 -18.62
N GLY A 350 -39.25 5.14 -19.57
CA GLY A 350 -39.50 5.27 -21.01
C GLY A 350 -38.88 4.13 -21.79
N CYS A 351 -39.19 4.05 -23.10
CA CYS A 351 -38.76 2.95 -23.96
C CYS A 351 -38.12 3.43 -25.27
N ILE A 352 -37.20 2.62 -25.80
CA ILE A 352 -36.49 2.84 -27.07
C ILE A 352 -36.71 1.63 -27.97
N SER A 353 -37.19 1.87 -29.19
CA SER A 353 -37.38 0.81 -30.19
C SER A 353 -36.06 0.43 -30.86
N VAL A 354 -35.64 -0.82 -30.69
CA VAL A 354 -34.46 -1.39 -31.34
C VAL A 354 -34.90 -2.47 -32.33
N THR A 355 -34.31 -2.46 -33.53
CA THR A 355 -34.75 -3.31 -34.65
C THR A 355 -33.62 -4.18 -35.17
N ASN A 356 -33.98 -5.25 -35.89
CA ASN A 356 -33.06 -6.19 -36.52
C ASN A 356 -32.09 -6.88 -35.55
N ILE A 357 -32.56 -7.18 -34.34
CA ILE A 357 -31.77 -7.88 -33.33
C ILE A 357 -31.66 -9.35 -33.71
N ILE A 358 -30.44 -9.88 -33.78
CA ILE A 358 -30.22 -11.28 -34.11
C ILE A 358 -30.82 -12.14 -33.00
N ARG A 359 -31.74 -13.03 -33.36
CA ARG A 359 -32.42 -13.88 -32.37
C ARG A 359 -31.44 -14.94 -31.84
N PRO A 360 -31.09 -14.95 -30.55
CA PRO A 360 -30.16 -15.93 -30.02
C PRO A 360 -30.81 -17.32 -29.95
N ALA A 361 -30.01 -18.35 -30.19
CA ALA A 361 -30.46 -19.74 -30.18
C ALA A 361 -30.95 -20.21 -28.78
N SER A 362 -30.54 -19.51 -27.71
CA SER A 362 -30.96 -19.71 -26.32
C SER A 362 -32.41 -19.29 -26.06
N GLY A 363 -32.98 -18.41 -26.88
CA GLY A 363 -34.29 -17.80 -26.64
C GLY A 363 -34.30 -16.73 -25.54
N SER A 364 -33.14 -16.36 -25.00
CA SER A 364 -32.96 -15.29 -24.01
C SER A 364 -31.91 -14.31 -24.51
N ILE A 365 -32.18 -13.01 -24.36
CA ILE A 365 -31.25 -11.92 -24.65
C ILE A 365 -30.84 -11.27 -23.32
N ASN A 366 -29.57 -10.91 -23.19
CA ASN A 366 -29.10 -10.01 -22.14
C ASN A 366 -29.10 -8.60 -22.69
N ILE A 367 -29.73 -7.67 -21.99
CA ILE A 367 -29.80 -6.26 -22.41
C ILE A 367 -28.99 -5.47 -21.42
N THR A 368 -28.15 -4.58 -21.93
CA THR A 368 -27.36 -3.63 -21.15
C THR A 368 -27.63 -2.25 -21.73
N VAL A 369 -28.17 -1.36 -20.89
CA VAL A 369 -28.40 0.04 -21.29
C VAL A 369 -27.47 0.89 -20.47
N TYR A 370 -26.73 1.78 -21.12
CA TYR A 370 -25.83 2.70 -20.43
C TYR A 370 -25.89 4.10 -21.02
N ASP A 371 -25.59 5.13 -20.22
CA ASP A 371 -25.48 6.49 -20.75
C ASP A 371 -24.41 6.53 -21.85
N ALA A 372 -24.66 7.23 -22.96
CA ALA A 372 -23.72 7.24 -24.09
C ALA A 372 -22.41 7.99 -23.78
N ALA A 373 -22.42 8.87 -22.79
CA ALA A 373 -21.20 9.48 -22.24
C ALA A 373 -20.64 8.71 -21.04
N ALA A 374 -21.35 7.71 -20.52
CA ALA A 374 -20.70 6.71 -19.70
C ALA A 374 -19.81 5.87 -20.62
N SER A 375 -18.55 5.66 -20.23
CA SER A 375 -17.82 4.50 -20.72
C SER A 375 -18.71 3.27 -20.49
N ALA A 376 -18.79 2.38 -21.46
CA ALA A 376 -19.63 1.19 -21.37
C ALA A 376 -19.15 0.34 -20.18
N GLY A 377 -19.82 0.46 -19.03
CA GLY A 377 -19.32 0.00 -17.73
C GLY A 377 -18.38 1.05 -17.12
N GLY A 378 -18.29 1.27 -15.81
CA GLY A 378 -17.83 0.23 -14.89
C GLY A 378 -16.46 -0.37 -15.24
N ALA A 379 -15.87 0.05 -16.36
CA ALA A 379 -14.71 -0.50 -17.01
C ALA A 379 -13.49 0.34 -16.65
N VAL A 380 -12.39 -0.37 -16.47
CA VAL A 380 -11.03 0.14 -16.37
C VAL A 380 -10.75 1.06 -17.57
N PHE A 381 -10.25 2.28 -17.35
CA PHE A 381 -9.95 3.29 -18.38
C PHE A 381 -8.64 4.03 -18.10
N LEU A 382 -8.06 4.69 -19.09
CA LEU A 382 -6.85 5.50 -18.96
C LEU A 382 -7.21 6.88 -18.39
N SER A 383 -6.56 7.31 -17.30
CA SER A 383 -6.90 8.55 -16.60
C SER A 383 -5.81 9.62 -16.59
N GLU A 384 -4.54 9.25 -16.69
CA GLU A 384 -3.46 10.23 -16.57
C GLU A 384 -2.16 9.70 -17.19
N PHE A 385 -1.36 10.57 -17.80
CA PHE A 385 -0.03 10.23 -18.29
C PHE A 385 0.95 11.38 -18.09
N HIS A 386 2.22 11.05 -17.86
CA HIS A 386 3.35 11.99 -17.96
C HIS A 386 4.37 11.42 -18.95
N TYR A 387 4.63 12.13 -20.05
CA TYR A 387 5.44 11.70 -21.18
C TYR A 387 6.50 12.72 -21.65
N ASP A 388 6.36 14.02 -21.38
CA ASP A 388 7.35 15.03 -21.81
C ASP A 388 7.61 16.06 -20.70
N ASN A 389 8.89 16.33 -20.41
CA ASN A 389 9.26 17.38 -19.47
C ASN A 389 10.59 18.07 -19.82
N THR A 390 10.85 19.18 -19.14
CA THR A 390 12.09 19.93 -19.30
C THR A 390 13.31 19.04 -19.02
N GLY A 391 14.17 18.88 -20.03
CA GLY A 391 15.45 18.17 -19.89
C GLY A 391 15.36 16.73 -20.38
N THR A 392 15.63 15.77 -19.49
CA THR A 392 15.41 14.35 -19.77
C THR A 392 14.04 13.98 -19.22
N ASP A 393 13.28 13.18 -19.96
CA ASP A 393 11.98 12.72 -19.52
C ASP A 393 12.16 11.81 -18.30
N THR A 394 11.62 12.24 -17.16
CA THR A 394 11.81 11.61 -15.85
C THR A 394 10.52 11.66 -15.06
N GLY A 395 10.20 10.56 -14.37
CA GLY A 395 8.95 10.44 -13.64
C GLY A 395 7.77 10.10 -14.56
N GLU A 396 8.04 9.56 -15.74
CA GLU A 396 6.99 9.15 -16.67
C GLU A 396 6.13 8.04 -16.08
N PHE A 397 4.83 8.13 -16.31
CA PHE A 397 3.87 7.15 -15.84
C PHE A 397 2.64 7.08 -16.74
N ILE A 398 1.90 5.99 -16.56
CA ILE A 398 0.56 5.79 -17.10
C ILE A 398 -0.35 5.42 -15.95
N GLU A 399 -1.48 6.09 -15.83
CA GLU A 399 -2.50 5.79 -14.85
C GLU A 399 -3.75 5.21 -15.50
N VAL A 400 -4.28 4.18 -14.85
CA VAL A 400 -5.52 3.52 -15.20
C VAL A 400 -6.48 3.65 -14.03
N SER A 401 -7.71 4.09 -14.28
CA SER A 401 -8.76 4.30 -13.28
C SER A 401 -9.94 3.35 -13.47
N GLY A 402 -10.71 3.16 -12.41
CA GLY A 402 -11.93 2.36 -12.43
C GLY A 402 -12.54 2.19 -11.05
N VAL A 403 -13.54 1.30 -10.95
CA VAL A 403 -14.19 0.97 -9.68
C VAL A 403 -13.17 0.32 -8.73
N ALA A 404 -13.15 0.74 -7.47
CA ALA A 404 -12.29 0.18 -6.44
C ALA A 404 -12.54 -1.34 -6.29
N GLY A 405 -11.46 -2.11 -6.16
CA GLY A 405 -11.51 -3.56 -6.10
C GLY A 405 -11.56 -4.26 -7.45
N THR A 406 -11.65 -3.55 -8.58
CA THR A 406 -11.61 -4.16 -9.92
C THR A 406 -10.30 -4.90 -10.13
N ASN A 407 -10.38 -6.18 -10.50
CA ASN A 407 -9.22 -7.04 -10.73
C ASN A 407 -8.68 -6.84 -12.17
N LEU A 408 -7.41 -6.46 -12.28
CA LEU A 408 -6.73 -6.16 -13.54
C LEU A 408 -5.97 -7.37 -14.13
N THR A 409 -6.10 -8.55 -13.55
CA THR A 409 -5.41 -9.75 -14.04
C THR A 409 -5.78 -10.03 -15.49
N GLY A 410 -4.78 -9.98 -16.37
CA GLY A 410 -4.94 -10.21 -17.81
C GLY A 410 -5.11 -8.93 -18.63
N TYR A 411 -5.37 -7.79 -18.00
CA TYR A 411 -5.31 -6.49 -18.69
C TYR A 411 -3.86 -6.16 -19.08
N SER A 412 -3.70 -5.29 -20.08
CA SER A 412 -2.39 -4.74 -20.43
C SER A 412 -2.50 -3.35 -21.02
N VAL A 413 -1.43 -2.56 -20.87
CA VAL A 413 -1.22 -1.31 -21.60
C VAL A 413 -0.20 -1.56 -22.71
N VAL A 414 -0.48 -1.09 -23.92
CA VAL A 414 0.39 -1.23 -25.10
C VAL A 414 0.75 0.15 -25.64
N LEU A 415 2.05 0.42 -25.77
CA LEU A 415 2.56 1.70 -26.28
C LEU A 415 2.81 1.62 -27.77
N TYR A 416 2.47 2.69 -28.48
CA TYR A 416 2.50 2.78 -29.93
C TYR A 416 3.24 4.03 -30.40
N ASN A 417 4.17 3.83 -31.34
CA ASN A 417 4.84 4.92 -32.02
C ASN A 417 3.97 5.38 -33.20
N GLY A 418 3.53 6.63 -33.22
CA GLY A 418 2.67 7.14 -34.28
C GLY A 418 3.39 7.44 -35.59
N ASN A 419 4.72 7.54 -35.57
CA ASN A 419 5.56 7.47 -36.77
C ASN A 419 5.76 6.01 -37.26
N GLY A 420 4.68 5.45 -37.80
CA GLY A 420 4.65 4.10 -38.40
C GLY A 420 3.62 3.16 -37.77
N GLY A 421 3.01 3.57 -36.66
CA GLY A 421 1.92 2.86 -35.99
C GLY A 421 2.34 1.57 -35.30
N THR A 422 3.64 1.35 -35.08
CA THR A 422 4.13 0.09 -34.50
C THR A 422 4.19 0.17 -32.98
N SER A 423 3.74 -0.88 -32.30
CA SER A 423 3.88 -1.04 -30.85
C SER A 423 5.35 -1.17 -30.44
N TYR A 424 5.76 -0.48 -29.38
CA TYR A 424 7.14 -0.55 -28.85
C TYR A 424 7.23 -0.98 -27.39
N GLY A 425 6.12 -1.08 -26.67
CA GLY A 425 6.07 -1.55 -25.28
C GLY A 425 4.74 -2.25 -24.96
N VAL A 426 4.78 -3.25 -24.06
CA VAL A 426 3.61 -3.94 -23.53
C VAL A 426 3.81 -4.12 -22.02
N PHE A 427 2.85 -3.63 -21.24
CA PHE A 427 2.87 -3.62 -19.79
C PHE A 427 1.66 -4.42 -19.28
N PRO A 428 1.83 -5.69 -18.88
CA PRO A 428 0.75 -6.45 -18.29
C PRO A 428 0.35 -5.86 -16.93
N LEU A 429 -0.95 -5.78 -16.67
CA LEU A 429 -1.51 -5.34 -15.41
C LEU A 429 -1.90 -6.55 -14.55
N SER A 430 -1.87 -6.36 -13.23
CA SER A 430 -2.28 -7.37 -12.26
C SER A 430 -2.61 -6.72 -10.93
N GLY A 431 -3.30 -7.45 -10.04
CA GLY A 431 -3.79 -6.89 -8.78
C GLY A 431 -5.14 -6.22 -8.93
N ASN A 432 -5.51 -5.40 -7.95
CA ASN A 432 -6.80 -4.73 -7.89
C ASN A 432 -6.60 -3.21 -7.88
N ILE A 433 -7.54 -2.47 -8.48
CA ILE A 433 -7.63 -1.03 -8.31
C ILE A 433 -7.90 -0.71 -6.84
N THR A 434 -7.08 0.15 -6.22
CA THR A 434 -7.27 0.57 -4.82
C THR A 434 -8.39 1.60 -4.72
N ASP A 435 -9.02 1.74 -3.55
CA ASP A 435 -10.03 2.80 -3.34
C ASP A 435 -9.32 4.14 -3.08
N GLY A 436 -9.43 5.05 -4.05
CA GLY A 436 -8.95 6.43 -3.96
C GLY A 436 -10.03 7.41 -3.49
N GLY A 437 -11.26 6.93 -3.22
CA GLY A 437 -12.39 7.73 -2.77
C GLY A 437 -13.65 7.51 -3.62
N ASN A 438 -14.82 7.64 -2.98
CA ASN A 438 -16.14 7.52 -3.62
C ASN A 438 -16.39 6.18 -4.35
N GLY A 439 -15.61 5.12 -4.06
CA GLY A 439 -15.77 3.80 -4.68
C GLY A 439 -15.01 3.62 -6.00
N CYS A 440 -14.15 4.57 -6.36
CA CYS A 440 -13.22 4.47 -7.49
C CYS A 440 -11.78 4.60 -7.00
N GLY A 441 -10.83 4.22 -7.84
CA GLY A 441 -9.47 4.65 -7.68
C GLY A 441 -8.63 4.26 -8.87
N THR A 442 -7.32 4.14 -8.65
CA THR A 442 -6.35 4.07 -9.74
C THR A 442 -5.40 2.90 -9.61
N PHE A 443 -4.72 2.59 -10.70
CA PHE A 443 -3.60 1.68 -10.81
C PHE A 443 -2.51 2.37 -11.63
N LEU A 444 -1.36 2.57 -11.00
CA LEU A 444 -0.26 3.34 -11.56
C LEU A 444 0.81 2.45 -12.19
N ILE A 445 1.24 2.80 -13.40
CA ILE A 445 2.32 2.14 -14.13
C ILE A 445 3.47 3.15 -14.25
N ASN A 446 4.48 3.01 -13.39
CA ASN A 446 5.68 3.83 -13.46
C ASN A 446 6.63 3.33 -14.57
N LEU A 447 7.17 4.26 -15.35
CA LEU A 447 8.08 3.97 -16.45
C LEU A 447 9.50 4.47 -16.14
N PRO A 448 10.55 3.79 -16.66
CA PRO A 448 11.91 4.31 -16.55
C PRO A 448 12.05 5.59 -17.40
N PRO A 449 13.06 6.43 -17.14
CA PRO A 449 13.32 7.63 -17.93
C PRO A 449 13.41 7.35 -19.45
N ASN A 450 12.75 8.17 -20.26
CA ASN A 450 12.49 8.00 -21.71
C ASN A 450 11.69 6.71 -22.02
N GLY A 451 10.70 6.42 -21.18
CA GLY A 451 9.83 5.25 -21.28
C GLY A 451 8.66 5.44 -22.25
N LEU A 452 8.08 6.63 -22.28
CA LEU A 452 7.16 7.10 -23.31
C LEU A 452 7.94 7.84 -24.40
N GLN A 453 7.32 7.99 -25.56
CA GLN A 453 7.91 8.70 -26.69
C GLN A 453 7.16 10.01 -26.88
N ASN A 454 7.90 11.10 -27.13
CA ASN A 454 7.37 12.46 -27.26
C ASN A 454 7.09 12.76 -28.74
N GLY A 455 6.60 11.78 -29.49
CA GLY A 455 6.27 11.93 -30.90
C GLY A 455 4.91 12.59 -31.07
N SER A 456 4.84 13.53 -32.02
CA SER A 456 3.58 14.10 -32.51
C SER A 456 3.14 13.37 -33.81
N PRO A 457 2.29 12.34 -33.73
CA PRO A 457 1.70 11.72 -32.53
C PRO A 457 2.40 10.43 -32.09
N ASP A 458 2.12 10.02 -30.85
CA ASP A 458 2.36 8.71 -30.24
C ASP A 458 1.14 8.36 -29.37
N GLY A 459 1.02 7.11 -28.90
CA GLY A 459 -0.21 6.69 -28.21
C GLY A 459 -0.13 5.45 -27.35
N VAL A 460 -1.23 5.24 -26.61
CA VAL A 460 -1.38 4.23 -25.56
C VAL A 460 -2.70 3.50 -25.78
N ALA A 461 -2.66 2.17 -25.82
CA ALA A 461 -3.86 1.33 -25.86
C ALA A 461 -4.03 0.57 -24.55
N LEU A 462 -5.23 0.62 -23.98
CA LEU A 462 -5.66 -0.26 -22.90
C LEU A 462 -6.34 -1.50 -23.49
N VAL A 463 -5.93 -2.68 -23.04
CA VAL A 463 -6.40 -3.98 -23.55
C VAL A 463 -6.92 -4.81 -22.38
N ASP A 464 -8.12 -5.36 -22.51
CA ASP A 464 -8.75 -6.19 -21.48
C ASP A 464 -8.18 -7.62 -21.41
N ALA A 465 -8.63 -8.38 -20.42
CA ALA A 465 -8.23 -9.78 -20.22
C ALA A 465 -8.62 -10.73 -21.36
N SER A 466 -9.52 -10.33 -22.26
CA SER A 466 -9.88 -11.09 -23.47
C SER A 466 -8.94 -10.81 -24.65
N GLY A 467 -8.08 -9.80 -24.52
CA GLY A 467 -7.22 -9.30 -25.60
C GLY A 467 -7.90 -8.26 -26.49
N SER A 468 -9.04 -7.72 -26.08
CA SER A 468 -9.78 -6.67 -26.81
C SER A 468 -9.30 -5.29 -26.39
N VAL A 469 -9.18 -4.36 -27.34
CA VAL A 469 -8.81 -2.97 -27.06
C VAL A 469 -10.01 -2.24 -26.44
N VAL A 470 -9.82 -1.75 -25.21
CA VAL A 470 -10.78 -0.93 -24.47
C VAL A 470 -10.69 0.52 -24.92
N GLU A 471 -9.48 1.06 -24.95
CA GLU A 471 -9.18 2.42 -25.42
C GLU A 471 -7.91 2.41 -26.26
N PHE A 472 -7.85 3.31 -27.24
CA PHE A 472 -6.62 3.61 -27.96
C PHE A 472 -6.52 5.13 -28.10
N LEU A 473 -5.78 5.73 -27.17
CA LEU A 473 -5.61 7.17 -27.07
C LEU A 473 -4.25 7.58 -27.63
N SER A 474 -4.16 8.80 -28.14
CA SER A 474 -2.92 9.41 -28.60
C SER A 474 -2.83 10.85 -28.13
N TYR A 475 -1.63 11.39 -28.14
CA TYR A 475 -1.36 12.80 -27.86
C TYR A 475 -0.68 13.45 -29.06
N GLU A 476 -0.90 14.76 -29.21
CA GLU A 476 -0.38 15.58 -30.31
C GLU A 476 -0.79 15.09 -31.72
N GLY A 477 -1.97 14.48 -31.84
CA GLY A 477 -2.57 14.00 -33.09
C GLY A 477 -3.03 12.55 -33.05
N ALA A 478 -3.77 12.13 -34.08
CA ALA A 478 -4.24 10.74 -34.26
C ALA A 478 -3.45 9.97 -35.33
N PHE A 479 -3.29 8.66 -35.15
CA PHE A 479 -2.65 7.77 -36.12
C PHE A 479 -3.29 6.38 -36.14
N THR A 480 -2.93 5.54 -37.12
CA THR A 480 -3.42 4.17 -37.21
C THR A 480 -2.34 3.19 -36.80
N ALA A 481 -2.64 2.29 -35.86
CA ALA A 481 -1.72 1.23 -35.47
C ALA A 481 -1.58 0.19 -36.59
N THR A 482 -0.36 -0.31 -36.80
CA THR A 482 -0.01 -1.26 -37.87
C THR A 482 0.24 -2.67 -37.36
N ASN A 483 0.35 -2.87 -36.04
CA ASN A 483 0.53 -4.15 -35.38
C ASN A 483 -0.09 -4.17 -33.95
N GLY A 484 0.09 -5.27 -33.23
CA GLY A 484 -0.41 -5.44 -31.86
C GLY A 484 -1.94 -5.50 -31.76
N PRO A 485 -2.51 -5.45 -30.53
CA PRO A 485 -3.96 -5.53 -30.31
C PRO A 485 -4.76 -4.44 -31.02
N ALA A 486 -4.21 -3.24 -31.17
CA ALA A 486 -4.85 -2.12 -31.87
C ALA A 486 -4.62 -2.12 -33.39
N ALA A 487 -4.07 -3.17 -34.00
CA ALA A 487 -3.76 -3.20 -35.44
C ALA A 487 -4.97 -2.85 -36.31
N GLY A 488 -4.83 -1.81 -37.13
CA GLY A 488 -5.89 -1.29 -38.01
C GLY A 488 -6.86 -0.30 -37.33
N MET A 489 -6.74 -0.07 -36.03
CA MET A 489 -7.51 0.95 -35.30
C MET A 489 -6.85 2.32 -35.45
N MET A 490 -7.67 3.35 -35.61
CA MET A 490 -7.26 4.74 -35.50
C MET A 490 -7.33 5.15 -34.03
N SER A 491 -6.27 5.76 -33.50
CA SER A 491 -6.27 6.32 -32.15
C SER A 491 -7.18 7.54 -32.07
N VAL A 492 -7.59 7.88 -30.85
CA VAL A 492 -8.31 9.12 -30.52
C VAL A 492 -7.32 10.08 -29.87
N ASP A 493 -7.14 11.25 -30.47
CA ASP A 493 -6.34 12.32 -29.88
C ASP A 493 -7.03 12.85 -28.62
N ILE A 494 -6.27 13.03 -27.54
CA ILE A 494 -6.80 13.52 -26.27
C ILE A 494 -7.00 15.05 -26.26
N ASP A 495 -6.53 15.76 -27.28
CA ASP A 495 -6.62 17.23 -27.37
C ASP A 495 -5.92 17.97 -26.19
N ALA A 496 -4.97 17.28 -25.54
CA ALA A 496 -4.09 17.80 -24.48
C ALA A 496 -2.65 17.37 -24.75
N GLU A 497 -1.68 18.20 -24.35
CA GLU A 497 -0.27 17.96 -24.62
C GLU A 497 0.63 18.35 -23.45
N GLU A 498 1.74 17.65 -23.32
CA GLU A 498 2.91 18.12 -22.62
C GLU A 498 3.92 18.58 -23.67
N VAL A 499 4.66 19.63 -23.34
CA VAL A 499 5.69 20.17 -24.24
C VAL A 499 7.05 19.99 -23.60
N SER A 500 8.12 20.04 -24.40
CA SER A 500 9.51 19.98 -23.90
C SER A 500 9.92 21.00 -22.83
N SER A 501 9.05 21.98 -22.50
CA SER A 501 9.22 22.92 -21.40
C SER A 501 8.29 22.67 -20.20
N SER A 502 7.50 21.60 -20.22
CA SER A 502 6.64 21.17 -19.12
C SER A 502 7.48 20.92 -17.86
N PRO A 503 6.98 21.27 -16.65
CA PRO A 503 7.69 21.01 -15.41
C PRO A 503 7.85 19.51 -15.16
N ILE A 504 8.94 19.12 -14.47
CA ILE A 504 9.04 17.76 -13.92
C ILE A 504 7.89 17.58 -12.92
N GLY A 505 7.13 16.49 -13.06
CA GLY A 505 5.97 16.21 -12.23
C GLY A 505 4.67 16.88 -12.72
N SER A 506 4.63 17.33 -13.97
CA SER A 506 3.35 17.63 -14.65
C SER A 506 2.72 16.36 -15.22
N SER A 507 1.56 16.50 -15.84
CA SER A 507 0.87 15.42 -16.54
C SER A 507 -0.22 15.97 -17.45
N VAL A 508 -0.75 15.11 -18.31
CA VAL A 508 -2.08 15.25 -18.89
C VAL A 508 -3.05 14.31 -18.15
N SER A 509 -4.16 14.86 -17.68
CA SER A 509 -5.10 14.17 -16.78
C SER A 509 -6.52 14.31 -17.33
N LEU A 510 -7.30 13.24 -17.20
CA LEU A 510 -8.72 13.23 -17.51
C LEU A 510 -9.52 13.81 -16.33
N MET A 511 -10.32 14.84 -16.61
CA MET A 511 -11.30 15.43 -15.71
C MET A 511 -12.72 15.26 -16.26
N ASP A 512 -13.75 15.62 -15.49
CA ASP A 512 -15.14 15.64 -15.98
C ASP A 512 -15.33 16.55 -17.22
N SER A 513 -14.46 17.55 -17.40
CA SER A 513 -14.44 18.45 -18.56
C SER A 513 -13.67 17.92 -19.77
N GLY A 514 -13.04 16.75 -19.67
CA GLY A 514 -12.14 16.18 -20.68
C GLY A 514 -10.68 16.15 -20.22
N TRP A 515 -9.79 15.78 -21.15
CA TRP A 515 -8.34 15.76 -20.90
C TRP A 515 -7.78 17.18 -20.83
N GLU A 516 -6.91 17.43 -19.86
CA GLU A 516 -6.24 18.71 -19.68
C GLU A 516 -4.80 18.54 -19.20
N PHE A 517 -3.96 19.54 -19.46
CA PHE A 517 -2.61 19.62 -18.90
C PHE A 517 -2.66 20.16 -17.47
N SER A 518 -1.99 19.49 -16.54
CA SER A 518 -1.76 19.96 -15.18
C SER A 518 -0.27 20.19 -14.92
N SER A 519 0.06 21.31 -14.27
CA SER A 519 1.45 21.58 -13.85
C SER A 519 1.94 20.67 -12.70
N THR A 520 1.02 19.96 -12.06
CA THR A 520 1.29 19.02 -10.97
C THR A 520 0.42 17.78 -11.17
N ASN A 521 1.04 16.62 -11.31
CA ASN A 521 0.32 15.37 -11.48
C ASN A 521 -0.36 14.89 -10.20
N THR A 522 -1.30 13.96 -10.38
CA THR A 522 -1.98 13.25 -9.30
C THR A 522 -1.68 11.77 -9.29
N ALA A 523 -0.54 11.36 -9.84
CA ALA A 523 -0.14 9.98 -10.01
C ALA A 523 -0.40 9.12 -8.75
N GLY A 524 -1.24 8.09 -8.90
CA GLY A 524 -1.57 7.15 -7.82
C GLY A 524 -2.66 7.65 -6.88
N MET A 525 -3.24 8.82 -7.14
CA MET A 525 -4.45 9.33 -6.52
C MET A 525 -5.51 9.49 -7.60
N TYR A 526 -6.78 9.28 -7.25
CA TYR A 526 -7.87 9.51 -8.19
C TYR A 526 -7.90 10.99 -8.60
N ASN A 527 -7.94 11.27 -9.91
CA ASN A 527 -7.88 12.62 -10.44
C ASN A 527 -8.90 13.55 -9.74
N PRO A 528 -8.46 14.72 -9.23
CA PRO A 528 -9.36 15.73 -8.68
C PRO A 528 -10.36 16.18 -9.75
N ASP A 529 -11.62 16.39 -9.39
CA ASP A 529 -12.67 16.81 -10.34
C ASP A 529 -12.97 15.82 -11.49
N LEU A 530 -12.44 14.59 -11.40
CA LEU A 530 -13.00 13.46 -12.09
C LEU A 530 -14.09 12.87 -11.20
N SER A 531 -15.33 12.84 -11.66
CA SER A 531 -16.39 12.14 -10.94
C SER A 531 -16.11 10.64 -11.01
N CYS A 532 -16.27 9.96 -9.87
CA CYS A 532 -16.32 8.50 -9.86
C CYS A 532 -17.59 8.10 -10.61
N LEU A 533 -17.46 7.90 -11.92
CA LEU A 533 -18.53 7.41 -12.76
C LEU A 533 -18.76 5.95 -12.36
N THR A 534 -19.63 5.77 -11.37
CA THR A 534 -20.35 4.51 -11.23
C THR A 534 -20.95 4.19 -12.61
N PRO A 535 -20.81 2.94 -13.10
CA PRO A 535 -21.45 2.54 -14.34
C PRO A 535 -22.91 2.99 -14.31
N CYS A 536 -23.28 3.98 -15.15
CA CYS A 536 -24.69 4.30 -15.36
C CYS A 536 -25.23 3.24 -16.30
N VAL A 537 -25.38 2.01 -15.78
CA VAL A 537 -25.70 0.79 -16.51
C VAL A 537 -26.82 0.08 -15.75
N GLY A 538 -27.83 -0.42 -16.46
CA GLY A 538 -28.94 -1.19 -15.85
C GLY A 538 -29.38 -2.40 -16.64
#